data_AF-A0A519TXK7-F1
#
_entry.id   AF-A0A519TXK7-F1
#
_cell.length_a   1.000
_cell.length_b   1.000
_cell.length_c   1.000
_cell.angle_alpha   90.00
_cell.angle_beta   90.00
_cell.angle_gamma   90.00
#
_symmetry.space_group_name_H-M   'P 1'
#
loop_
_entity.id
_entity.type
_entity.pdbx_description
1 polymer ?
#
loop_
_entity_poly.entity_id
_entity_poly.type
_entity_poly.pdbx_seq_one_letter_code
_entity_poly.pdbx_strand_id
1 'polypeptide(L)'
;MKYIFFFIFVILNLVLLLKMPSGDARSNYLKIFGFGIPLTFVLAAVVLLLVKFSGNTPSGQFKNVFFAVVVSILSVMLVNFMCLVGDYFLERMINFHNVNNASNADSFPVSFVVKNLRLVRIGMRMVFLLASTVGLYGIWLSKINE
;
A
#
# COMPACT_ATOMS: atom_id res chain seq x y z
N MET A 1 1.26 23.87 -2.47
CA MET A 1 2.12 22.69 -2.23
C MET A 1 1.37 21.46 -1.71
N LYS A 2 0.56 21.55 -0.64
CA LYS A 2 -0.15 20.38 -0.05
C LYS A 2 -0.95 19.55 -1.07
N TYR A 3 -1.74 20.19 -1.93
CA TYR A 3 -2.49 19.53 -3.00
C TYR A 3 -1.61 18.81 -4.02
N ILE A 4 -0.44 19.36 -4.35
CA ILE A 4 0.50 18.76 -5.31
C ILE A 4 1.01 17.43 -4.76
N PHE A 5 1.47 17.41 -3.50
CA PHE A 5 1.90 16.17 -2.85
C PHE A 5 0.78 15.16 -2.73
N PHE A 6 -0.43 15.59 -2.34
CA PHE A 6 -1.60 14.72 -2.31
C PHE A 6 -1.83 14.01 -3.65
N PHE A 7 -1.91 14.75 -4.76
CA PHE A 7 -2.13 14.16 -6.08
C PHE A 7 -0.96 13.27 -6.53
N ILE A 8 0.28 13.66 -6.24
CA ILE A 8 1.46 12.82 -6.53
C ILE A 8 1.33 11.46 -5.85
N PHE A 9 1.00 11.41 -4.55
CA PHE A 9 0.88 10.15 -3.83
C PHE A 9 -0.33 9.32 -4.28
N VAL A 10 -1.45 9.95 -4.62
CA VAL A 10 -2.62 9.25 -5.18
C VAL A 10 -2.28 8.62 -6.54
N ILE A 11 -1.66 9.38 -7.45
CA ILE A 11 -1.25 8.89 -8.76
C ILE A 11 -0.20 7.78 -8.63
N LEU A 12 0.80 7.96 -7.76
CA LEU A 12 1.81 6.95 -7.49
C LEU A 12 1.16 5.65 -7.01
N ASN A 13 0.21 5.73 -6.06
CA ASN A 13 -0.46 4.56 -5.54
C ASN A 13 -1.31 3.85 -6.60
N LEU A 14 -2.04 4.61 -7.41
CA LEU A 14 -2.79 4.07 -8.54
C LEU A 14 -1.88 3.31 -9.50
N VAL A 15 -0.74 3.90 -9.89
CA VAL A 15 0.22 3.26 -10.80
C VAL A 15 0.78 1.97 -10.19
N LEU A 16 1.13 1.97 -8.90
CA LEU A 16 1.64 0.78 -8.22
C LEU A 16 0.60 -0.34 -8.14
N LEU A 17 -0.65 -0.02 -7.83
CA LEU A 17 -1.75 -1.00 -7.78
C LEU A 17 -2.08 -1.59 -9.17
N LEU A 18 -2.00 -0.78 -10.23
CA LEU A 18 -2.20 -1.23 -11.60
C LEU A 18 -1.05 -2.13 -12.09
N LYS A 19 0.19 -1.82 -11.71
CA LYS A 19 1.39 -2.60 -12.05
C LYS A 19 1.68 -3.75 -11.10
N MET A 20 0.78 -4.04 -10.17
CA MET A 20 0.99 -5.07 -9.17
C MET A 20 1.14 -6.46 -9.82
N PRO A 21 2.26 -7.15 -9.57
CA PRO A 21 2.57 -8.41 -10.25
C PRO A 21 1.68 -9.57 -9.79
N SER A 22 1.53 -10.55 -10.68
CA SER A 22 0.91 -11.85 -10.40
C SER A 22 1.96 -12.97 -10.45
N GLY A 23 1.67 -14.11 -9.81
CA GLY A 23 2.54 -15.29 -9.87
C GLY A 23 3.89 -15.11 -9.16
N ASP A 24 4.98 -15.61 -9.76
CA ASP A 24 6.30 -15.68 -9.13
C ASP A 24 6.91 -14.31 -8.79
N ALA A 25 6.63 -13.30 -9.61
CA ALA A 25 7.07 -11.93 -9.35
C ALA A 25 6.45 -11.33 -8.07
N ARG A 26 5.30 -11.85 -7.61
CA ARG A 26 4.64 -11.38 -6.38
C ARG A 26 5.49 -11.59 -5.13
N SER A 27 6.21 -12.71 -5.04
CA SER A 27 7.07 -13.03 -3.89
C SER A 27 8.17 -11.98 -3.71
N ASN A 28 8.76 -11.53 -4.81
CA ASN A 28 9.77 -10.47 -4.78
C ASN A 28 9.18 -9.14 -4.31
N TYR A 29 7.97 -8.78 -4.76
CA TYR A 29 7.33 -7.54 -4.33
C TYR A 29 6.87 -7.58 -2.86
N LEU A 30 6.42 -8.74 -2.37
CA LEU A 30 6.14 -8.92 -0.93
C LEU A 30 7.39 -8.68 -0.08
N LYS A 31 8.55 -9.17 -0.52
CA LYS A 31 9.84 -8.90 0.15
C LYS A 31 10.22 -7.43 0.07
N ILE A 32 10.07 -6.81 -1.10
CA ILE A 32 10.40 -5.39 -1.30
C ILE A 32 9.55 -4.49 -0.40
N PHE A 33 8.22 -4.65 -0.42
CA PHE A 33 7.35 -3.83 0.43
C PHE A 33 7.49 -4.19 1.91
N GLY A 34 7.61 -5.48 2.24
CA GLY A 34 7.81 -5.95 3.60
C GLY A 34 9.09 -5.43 4.24
N PHE A 35 10.22 -5.46 3.52
CA PHE A 35 11.49 -4.88 3.99
C PHE A 35 11.54 -3.36 3.86
N GLY A 36 10.86 -2.80 2.86
CA GLY A 36 10.85 -1.38 2.60
C GLY A 36 10.12 -0.57 3.68
N ILE A 37 9.12 -1.13 4.37
CA ILE A 37 8.45 -0.48 5.51
C ILE A 37 9.45 -0.14 6.63
N PRO A 38 10.17 -1.11 7.24
CA PRO A 38 11.17 -0.79 8.27
C PRO A 38 12.32 0.06 7.72
N LEU A 39 12.74 -0.16 6.47
CA LEU A 39 13.77 0.66 5.84
C LEU A 39 13.38 2.14 5.75
N THR A 40 12.10 2.45 5.53
CA THR A 40 11.59 3.83 5.48
C THR A 40 11.80 4.55 6.81
N PHE A 41 11.61 3.87 7.94
CA PHE A 41 11.88 4.44 9.27
C PHE A 41 13.37 4.70 9.49
N VAL A 42 14.23 3.76 9.09
CA VAL A 42 15.69 3.91 9.18
C VAL A 42 16.15 5.11 8.36
N LEU A 43 15.72 5.21 7.11
CA LEU A 43 16.07 6.33 6.23
C LEU A 43 15.55 7.66 6.78
N ALA A 44 14.34 7.70 7.33
CA ALA A 44 13.79 8.90 7.93
C ALA A 44 14.62 9.37 9.14
N ALA A 45 15.06 8.43 10.00
CA ALA A 45 15.95 8.74 11.13
C ALA A 45 17.32 9.25 10.66
N VAL A 46 17.90 8.65 9.62
CA VAL A 46 19.18 9.09 9.03
C VAL A 46 19.08 10.52 8.50
N VAL A 47 18.00 10.87 7.79
CA VAL A 47 17.79 12.25 7.31
C VAL A 47 17.75 13.25 8.46
N LEU A 48 17.03 12.94 9.54
CA LEU A 48 16.97 13.82 10.72
C LEU A 48 18.32 13.96 11.42
N LEU A 49 19.11 12.87 11.49
CA LEU A 49 20.47 12.90 12.02
C LEU A 49 21.40 13.76 11.17
N LEU A 50 21.34 13.62 9.84
CA LEU A 50 22.17 14.42 8.91
C LEU A 50 21.86 15.92 9.02
N VAL A 51 20.58 16.29 9.12
CA VAL A 51 20.18 17.69 9.35
C VAL A 51 20.78 18.20 10.66
N LYS A 52 20.73 17.41 11.75
CA LYS A 52 21.34 17.76 13.03
C LYS A 52 22.86 17.92 12.92
N PHE A 53 23.57 17.02 12.22
CA PHE A 53 25.01 17.10 12.03
C PHE A 53 25.43 18.29 11.14
N SER A 54 24.56 18.77 10.26
CA SER A 54 24.83 19.97 9.44
C SER A 54 24.78 21.30 10.21
N GLY A 55 24.50 21.26 11.53
CA GLY A 55 24.35 22.46 12.36
C GLY A 55 23.03 23.21 12.15
N ASN A 56 22.14 22.70 11.28
CA ASN A 56 20.84 23.28 11.03
C ASN A 56 19.81 22.76 12.02
N THR A 57 18.99 23.66 12.57
CA THR A 57 17.83 23.27 13.37
C THR A 57 16.60 23.25 12.45
N PRO A 58 15.99 22.09 12.17
CA PRO A 58 14.86 22.01 11.26
C PRO A 58 13.66 22.78 11.82
N SER A 59 13.10 23.67 10.99
CA SER A 59 11.90 24.43 11.35
C SER A 59 10.71 23.50 11.61
N GLY A 60 9.72 23.97 12.39
CA GLY A 60 8.49 23.21 12.63
C GLY A 60 7.76 22.85 11.33
N GLN A 61 7.73 23.78 10.38
CA GLN A 61 7.15 23.55 9.05
C GLN A 61 7.87 22.43 8.29
N PHE A 62 9.21 22.39 8.31
CA PHE A 62 9.97 21.32 7.69
C PHE A 62 9.62 19.96 8.31
N LYS A 63 9.60 19.87 9.64
CA LYS A 63 9.27 18.62 10.35
C LYS A 63 7.88 18.10 9.98
N ASN A 64 6.89 19.00 9.90
CA ASN A 64 5.51 18.64 9.55
C ASN A 64 5.43 18.13 8.11
N VAL A 65 6.06 18.80 7.14
CA VAL A 65 6.08 18.36 5.75
C VAL A 65 6.85 17.04 5.61
N PHE A 66 8.01 16.93 6.24
CA PHE A 66 8.82 15.71 6.23
C PHE A 66 8.05 14.52 6.79
N PHE A 67 7.40 14.68 7.95
CA PHE A 67 6.58 13.64 8.55
C PHE A 67 5.40 13.26 7.64
N ALA A 68 4.70 14.24 7.06
CA ALA A 68 3.62 13.98 6.11
C ALA A 68 4.09 13.17 4.88
N VAL A 69 5.28 13.46 4.35
CA VAL A 69 5.90 12.67 3.27
C VAL A 69 6.19 11.24 3.73
N VAL A 70 6.85 11.07 4.87
CA VAL A 70 7.19 9.73 5.41
C VAL A 70 5.93 8.89 5.63
N VAL A 71 4.89 9.46 6.26
CA VAL A 71 3.62 8.77 6.50
C VAL A 71 2.89 8.45 5.20
N SER A 72 2.99 9.32 4.18
CA SER A 72 2.42 9.04 2.85
C SER A 72 3.11 7.87 2.15
N ILE A 73 4.45 7.81 2.20
CA ILE A 73 5.23 6.68 1.68
C ILE A 73 4.81 5.40 2.39
N LEU A 74 4.78 5.40 3.73
CA LEU A 74 4.35 4.25 4.52
C LEU A 74 2.92 3.81 4.19
N SER A 75 1.99 4.75 4.03
CA SER A 75 0.61 4.44 3.67
C SER A 75 0.52 3.75 2.31
N VAL A 76 1.23 4.27 1.30
CA VAL A 76 1.29 3.65 -0.03
C VAL A 76 1.90 2.25 0.04
N MET A 77 3.01 2.07 0.76
CA MET A 77 3.67 0.78 0.91
C MET A 77 2.79 -0.24 1.63
N LEU A 78 2.13 0.15 2.71
CA LEU A 78 1.22 -0.73 3.47
C LEU A 78 0.03 -1.15 2.63
N VAL A 79 -0.59 -0.22 1.89
CA VAL A 79 -1.72 -0.53 1.01
C VAL A 79 -1.33 -1.53 -0.08
N ASN A 80 -0.18 -1.33 -0.72
CA ASN A 80 0.34 -2.27 -1.72
C ASN A 80 0.72 -3.61 -1.08
N PHE A 81 1.33 -3.61 0.10
CA PHE A 81 1.63 -4.84 0.83
C PHE A 81 0.35 -5.64 1.16
N MET A 82 -0.67 -4.97 1.69
CA MET A 82 -1.94 -5.62 2.03
C MET A 82 -2.67 -6.16 0.80
N CYS A 83 -2.63 -5.46 -0.33
CA CYS A 83 -3.16 -5.99 -1.59
C CYS A 83 -2.43 -7.25 -2.06
N LEU A 84 -1.09 -7.30 -1.96
CA LEU A 84 -0.31 -8.50 -2.31
C LEU A 84 -0.63 -9.67 -1.38
N VAL A 85 -0.77 -9.40 -0.08
CA VAL A 85 -1.14 -10.40 0.92
C VAL A 85 -2.56 -10.91 0.66
N GLY A 86 -3.51 -10.03 0.37
CA GLY A 86 -4.88 -10.40 -0.02
C GLY A 86 -4.91 -11.28 -1.27
N ASP A 87 -4.16 -10.90 -2.31
CA ASP A 87 -4.03 -11.71 -3.54
C ASP A 87 -3.40 -13.09 -3.24
N TYR A 88 -2.44 -13.18 -2.31
CA TYR A 88 -1.83 -14.44 -1.87
C TYR A 88 -2.83 -15.35 -1.13
N PHE A 89 -3.58 -14.80 -0.17
CA PHE A 89 -4.60 -15.56 0.55
C PHE A 89 -5.71 -16.04 -0.39
N LEU A 90 -6.15 -15.19 -1.31
CA LEU A 90 -7.18 -15.53 -2.29
C LEU A 90 -6.76 -16.73 -3.16
N GLU A 91 -5.53 -16.74 -3.67
CA GLU A 91 -5.01 -17.88 -4.42
C GLU A 91 -4.86 -19.15 -3.57
N ARG A 92 -4.40 -19.02 -2.32
CA ARG A 92 -4.29 -20.16 -1.41
C ARG A 92 -5.65 -20.76 -1.08
N MET A 93 -6.67 -19.94 -0.87
CA MET A 93 -8.04 -20.40 -0.66
C MET A 93 -8.58 -21.13 -1.89
N ILE A 94 -8.42 -20.56 -3.09
CA ILE A 94 -8.87 -21.21 -4.34
C ILE A 94 -8.16 -22.54 -4.53
N ASN A 95 -6.84 -22.60 -4.36
CA ASN A 95 -6.08 -23.84 -4.48
C ASN A 95 -6.49 -24.88 -3.43
N PHE A 96 -6.78 -24.45 -2.19
CA PHE A 96 -7.29 -25.36 -1.17
C PHE A 96 -8.63 -25.99 -1.58
N HIS A 97 -9.56 -25.19 -2.10
CA HIS A 97 -10.84 -25.72 -2.58
C HIS A 97 -10.67 -26.64 -3.80
N ASN A 98 -9.80 -26.29 -4.75
CA ASN A 98 -9.57 -27.12 -5.94
C ASN A 98 -8.93 -28.48 -5.61
N VAL A 99 -7.97 -28.52 -4.67
CA VAL A 99 -7.23 -29.76 -4.34
C VAL A 99 -7.94 -30.59 -3.29
N ASN A 100 -8.49 -29.97 -2.24
CA ASN A 100 -8.96 -30.67 -1.04
C ASN A 100 -10.47 -30.66 -0.87
N ASN A 101 -11.21 -29.84 -1.61
CA ASN A 101 -12.64 -29.65 -1.40
C ASN A 101 -13.40 -29.36 -2.71
N ALA A 102 -13.09 -30.14 -3.75
CA ALA A 102 -13.58 -29.92 -5.10
C ALA A 102 -15.11 -29.96 -5.21
N SER A 103 -15.78 -30.73 -4.34
CA SER A 103 -17.24 -30.76 -4.24
C SER A 103 -17.85 -29.40 -3.87
N ASN A 104 -17.10 -28.55 -3.16
CA ASN A 104 -17.51 -27.20 -2.78
C ASN A 104 -16.97 -26.12 -3.73
N ALA A 105 -16.19 -26.48 -4.76
CA ALA A 105 -15.69 -25.50 -5.73
C ALA A 105 -16.83 -24.93 -6.60
N ASP A 106 -17.89 -25.71 -6.81
CA ASP A 106 -19.07 -25.32 -7.58
C ASP A 106 -20.15 -24.60 -6.76
N SER A 107 -20.08 -24.66 -5.43
CA SER A 107 -21.05 -24.00 -4.56
C SER A 107 -20.73 -22.51 -4.36
N PHE A 108 -21.78 -21.70 -4.24
CA PHE A 108 -21.63 -20.29 -3.89
C PHE A 108 -21.20 -20.18 -2.41
N PRO A 109 -20.25 -19.30 -2.05
CA PRO A 109 -19.65 -18.23 -2.86
C PRO A 109 -18.36 -18.61 -3.60
N VAL A 110 -17.81 -19.81 -3.42
CA VAL A 110 -16.52 -20.22 -4.00
C VAL A 110 -16.55 -20.17 -5.52
N SER A 111 -17.61 -20.70 -6.14
CA SER A 111 -17.75 -20.70 -7.61
C SER A 111 -17.84 -19.31 -8.21
N PHE A 112 -18.43 -18.35 -7.49
CA PHE A 112 -18.44 -16.94 -7.92
C PHE A 112 -17.02 -16.36 -7.92
N VAL A 113 -16.26 -16.58 -6.84
CA VAL A 113 -14.88 -16.07 -6.70
C VAL A 113 -13.96 -16.68 -7.74
N VAL A 114 -14.07 -17.98 -8.00
CA VAL A 114 -13.25 -18.68 -9.01
C VAL A 114 -13.58 -18.16 -10.42
N LYS A 115 -14.86 -18.07 -10.78
CA LYS A 115 -15.30 -17.59 -12.10
C LYS A 115 -14.98 -16.11 -12.33
N ASN A 116 -15.00 -15.30 -11.27
CA ASN A 116 -14.83 -13.85 -11.34
C ASN A 116 -13.52 -13.36 -10.69
N LEU A 117 -12.51 -14.22 -10.58
CA LEU A 117 -11.27 -13.93 -9.84
C LEU A 117 -10.64 -12.58 -10.21
N ARG A 118 -10.59 -12.27 -11.51
CA ARG A 118 -10.06 -10.98 -12.00
C ARG A 118 -10.86 -9.79 -11.48
N LEU A 119 -12.19 -9.87 -11.48
CA LEU A 119 -13.06 -8.81 -10.99
C LEU A 119 -12.95 -8.66 -9.47
N VAL A 120 -12.86 -9.76 -8.73
CA VAL A 120 -12.64 -9.74 -7.27
C VAL A 120 -11.32 -9.05 -6.92
N ARG A 121 -10.23 -9.36 -7.64
CA ARG A 121 -8.93 -8.68 -7.46
C ARG A 121 -8.99 -7.19 -7.76
N ILE A 122 -9.61 -6.81 -8.88
CA ILE A 122 -9.78 -5.39 -9.24
C ILE A 122 -10.61 -4.68 -8.18
N GLY A 123 -11.73 -5.27 -7.75
CA GLY A 123 -12.60 -4.72 -6.71
C GLY A 123 -11.84 -4.50 -5.40
N MET A 124 -11.08 -5.48 -4.94
CA MET A 124 -10.22 -5.35 -3.77
C MET A 124 -9.23 -4.18 -3.92
N ARG A 125 -8.50 -4.11 -5.05
CA ARG A 125 -7.54 -3.03 -5.32
C ARG A 125 -8.21 -1.65 -5.33
N MET A 126 -9.41 -1.53 -5.88
CA MET A 126 -10.18 -0.28 -5.89
C MET A 126 -10.61 0.14 -4.49
N VAL A 127 -11.06 -0.79 -3.65
CA VAL A 127 -11.40 -0.51 -2.25
C VAL A 127 -10.18 0.01 -1.49
N PHE A 128 -9.02 -0.64 -1.66
CA PHE A 128 -7.76 -0.21 -1.05
C PHE A 128 -7.27 1.14 -1.59
N LEU A 129 -7.43 1.41 -2.90
CA LEU A 129 -7.12 2.70 -3.48
C LEU A 129 -7.99 3.81 -2.87
N LEU A 130 -9.30 3.60 -2.76
CA LEU A 130 -10.22 4.56 -2.15
C LEU A 130 -9.87 4.81 -0.68
N ALA A 131 -9.66 3.75 0.11
CA ALA A 131 -9.25 3.85 1.51
C ALA A 131 -7.94 4.63 1.65
N SER A 132 -6.95 4.35 0.80
CA SER A 132 -5.68 5.07 0.80
C SER A 132 -5.80 6.54 0.40
N THR A 133 -6.72 6.86 -0.52
CA THR A 133 -6.96 8.24 -0.96
C THR A 133 -7.56 9.05 0.17
N VAL A 134 -8.49 8.47 0.93
CA VAL A 134 -9.04 9.07 2.16
C VAL A 134 -7.94 9.27 3.21
N GLY A 135 -7.05 8.28 3.40
CA GLY A 135 -5.90 8.40 4.31
C GLY A 135 -4.93 9.52 3.91
N LEU A 136 -4.56 9.59 2.62
CA LEU A 136 -3.71 10.64 2.06
C LEU A 136 -4.36 12.02 2.16
N TYR A 137 -5.68 12.10 2.00
CA TYR A 137 -6.44 13.33 2.24
C TYR A 137 -6.28 13.76 3.70
N GLY A 138 -6.40 12.83 4.65
CA GLY A 138 -6.15 13.07 6.07
C GLY A 138 -4.75 13.64 6.35
N ILE A 139 -3.72 13.09 5.70
CA ILE A 139 -2.33 13.49 5.88
C ILE A 139 -2.06 14.90 5.32
N TRP A 140 -2.56 15.21 4.13
CA TRP A 140 -2.16 16.43 3.40
C TRP A 140 -3.16 17.58 3.50
N LEU A 141 -4.46 17.27 3.60
CA LEU A 141 -5.55 18.24 3.40
C LEU A 141 -6.44 18.39 4.64
N SER A 142 -6.34 17.52 5.63
CA SER A 142 -7.05 17.77 6.89
C SER A 142 -6.50 19.00 7.60
N LYS A 143 -7.40 19.76 8.23
CA LYS A 143 -7.09 20.94 9.05
C LYS A 143 -6.37 20.60 10.36
N ILE A 144 -6.00 19.34 10.60
CA ILE A 144 -5.40 18.89 11.87
C ILE A 144 -3.97 19.47 12.08
N ASN A 145 -3.40 20.12 11.06
CA ASN A 145 -2.06 20.72 11.10
C ASN A 145 -2.05 22.26 11.02
N GLU A 146 -3.11 22.94 11.49
CA GLU A 146 -3.07 24.38 11.84
C GLU A 146 -2.97 24.57 13.36
#